data_AF-A0A972MQC1-F1
#
_entry.id   AF-A0A972MQC1-F1
#
_cell.length_a   1.000
_cell.length_b   1.000
_cell.length_c   1.000
_cell.angle_alpha   90.00
_cell.angle_beta   90.00
_cell.angle_gamma   90.00
#
_symmetry.space_group_name_H-M   'P 1'
#
loop_
_entity.id
_entity.type
_entity.pdbx_description
1 polymer ?
#
loop_
_entity_poly.entity_id
_entity_poly.type
_entity_poly.pdbx_seq_one_letter_code
_entity_poly.pdbx_strand_id
1 'polypeptide(L)'
;MAFFGFGKKKKKSQKPQKRTILSLNRRSFPRYMAEGVRIDVGKIKEIAKDSLLVEGAKREEGERMELRVEGERYEGEVVRIQGESAAIRLFGEFSSSIVARAASRPLHRELPRGAAMDFASLVDRDEEIQKSRAIINLMLEIEDPNTNVHKLKESIEALPDLHQKILTIANAVEVAGRGRVEDVGTAVGRLGFDNLKRIVYEYVEYEALFQKAEFSIFKDQRLFTIFLGAVFKKIAPLVNFIDPKNEGQSLVTMSGIGAWMVSRGCAEVAGFYRDVESFLRYEMRLLERKGCGYDLWELNARYFLDYLGVFRYLFEGTVLGYMMYEPRYGSEKISILPSNRKFRFAYAYYLALLAQKWVFGQDRVAGYAFLKRLQRVGLEVDEAMEWVWELIAEVNGRVRKAGFEKRIHEPVAPMYVDEVAALVGKGVYGEYFLQKMELFGKEGQRAAIAFEDGAYTHMVLEALLRSEEAGLIQKSFCVLPCEMVRDDELPLALFEGFDLVVMRNLDRLDPALLKDFQKIWRDFEGKILVTFSKDSMIEYSNPALYETIREQIVDFPSYFKSELTYERMISNGCQRLEKFLDRPVCEKIELPREIFTLDTLYAMALYGK
;
A
#
# COMPACT_ATOMS: atom_id res chain seq x y z
N MET A 1 4.08 27.86 -60.38
CA MET A 1 5.15 26.94 -59.94
C MET A 1 6.44 27.72 -59.81
N ALA A 2 7.19 27.49 -58.71
CA ALA A 2 8.66 27.60 -58.59
C ALA A 2 9.36 28.99 -58.71
N PHE A 3 10.41 29.35 -57.93
CA PHE A 3 11.08 28.78 -56.76
C PHE A 3 11.97 29.90 -56.14
N PHE A 4 11.82 30.10 -54.81
CA PHE A 4 12.84 30.33 -53.77
C PHE A 4 13.75 31.59 -53.71
N GLY A 5 13.57 32.31 -52.59
CA GLY A 5 14.56 33.18 -51.97
C GLY A 5 15.36 32.49 -50.86
N PHE A 6 16.56 33.01 -50.60
CA PHE A 6 17.40 32.67 -49.45
C PHE A 6 17.40 33.84 -48.45
N GLY A 7 16.80 33.61 -47.27
CA GLY A 7 16.88 34.50 -46.12
C GLY A 7 17.24 33.72 -44.86
N LYS A 8 18.43 33.97 -44.30
CA LYS A 8 18.95 33.37 -43.06
C LYS A 8 17.96 33.57 -41.90
N LYS A 9 17.36 32.49 -41.38
CA LYS A 9 16.57 32.51 -40.14
C LYS A 9 17.49 32.54 -38.91
N LYS A 10 17.49 33.66 -38.18
CA LYS A 10 17.96 33.73 -36.78
C LYS A 10 17.09 32.80 -35.92
N LYS A 11 17.70 31.79 -35.28
CA LYS A 11 17.09 31.01 -34.21
C LYS A 11 16.75 31.96 -33.05
N LYS A 12 15.47 32.24 -32.82
CA LYS A 12 14.99 32.83 -31.56
C LYS A 12 15.12 31.75 -30.48
N SER A 13 16.01 31.95 -29.52
CA SER A 13 16.00 31.19 -28.27
C SER A 13 14.70 31.51 -27.53
N GLN A 14 13.78 30.55 -27.44
CA GLN A 14 12.68 30.64 -26.50
C GLN A 14 13.29 30.59 -25.09
N LYS A 15 13.11 31.67 -24.33
CA LYS A 15 13.37 31.63 -22.89
C LYS A 15 12.42 30.59 -22.28
N PRO A 16 12.89 29.67 -21.42
CA PRO A 16 12.01 28.76 -20.71
C PRO A 16 11.05 29.60 -19.87
N GLN A 17 9.74 29.42 -20.09
CA GLN A 17 8.72 29.95 -19.20
C GLN A 17 8.97 29.34 -17.82
N LYS A 18 9.30 30.18 -16.83
CA LYS A 18 9.30 29.77 -15.41
C LYS A 18 7.87 29.28 -15.11
N ARG A 19 7.69 27.97 -14.96
CA ARG A 19 6.47 27.41 -14.35
C ARG A 19 6.39 27.99 -12.94
N THR A 20 5.42 28.86 -12.71
CA THR A 20 5.14 29.38 -11.37
C THR A 20 4.67 28.20 -10.53
N ILE A 21 5.48 27.80 -9.54
CA ILE A 21 5.09 26.76 -8.59
C ILE A 21 3.90 27.33 -7.79
N LEU A 22 2.73 26.71 -7.94
CA LEU A 22 1.55 27.02 -7.15
C LEU A 22 1.84 26.64 -5.69
N SER A 23 2.01 27.64 -4.82
CA SER A 23 2.17 27.40 -3.38
C SER A 23 0.87 26.85 -2.79
N LEU A 24 0.94 25.62 -2.27
CA LEU A 24 -0.20 24.99 -1.60
C LEU A 24 -0.37 25.53 -0.17
N ASN A 25 0.75 25.78 0.51
CA ASN A 25 0.82 26.32 1.85
C ASN A 25 0.75 27.86 1.85
N ARG A 26 -0.43 28.40 2.13
CA ARG A 26 -0.61 29.85 2.34
C ARG A 26 -0.28 30.31 3.76
N ARG A 27 0.12 29.41 4.66
CA ARG A 27 0.45 29.72 6.05
C ARG A 27 1.97 29.83 6.18
N SER A 28 2.45 30.91 6.77
CA SER A 28 3.89 31.16 6.95
C SER A 28 4.58 30.07 7.77
N PHE A 29 3.86 29.43 8.71
CA PHE A 29 4.37 28.38 9.59
C PHE A 29 3.35 27.26 9.85
N PRO A 30 3.81 26.04 10.18
CA PRO A 30 2.94 24.92 10.56
C PRO A 30 2.31 25.16 11.93
N ARG A 31 1.16 24.53 12.16
CA ARG A 31 0.38 24.67 13.39
C ARG A 31 0.26 23.33 14.09
N TYR A 32 0.54 23.34 15.38
CA TYR A 32 0.47 22.19 16.28
C TYR A 32 -0.72 22.35 17.22
N MET A 33 -1.35 21.23 17.57
CA MET A 33 -2.34 21.21 18.63
C MET A 33 -1.65 21.37 19.98
N ALA A 34 -2.20 22.22 20.85
CA ALA A 34 -1.73 22.40 22.20
C ALA A 34 -2.81 21.94 23.18
N GLU A 35 -2.51 20.98 24.05
CA GLU A 35 -3.38 20.60 25.16
C GLU A 35 -2.72 20.97 26.48
N GLY A 36 -3.53 21.46 27.43
CA GLY A 36 -3.09 21.75 28.79
C GLY A 36 -2.37 23.09 29.01
N VAL A 37 -1.93 23.78 27.96
CA VAL A 37 -1.28 25.10 28.09
C VAL A 37 -2.33 26.20 28.25
N ARG A 38 -2.46 26.71 29.47
CA ARG A 38 -3.23 27.92 29.76
C ARG A 38 -2.29 29.11 29.80
N ILE A 39 -2.75 30.19 29.18
CA ILE A 39 -2.12 31.50 29.24
C ILE A 39 -3.10 32.47 29.88
N ASP A 40 -2.62 33.66 30.18
CA ASP A 40 -3.35 34.71 30.91
C ASP A 40 -4.71 35.03 30.28
N VAL A 41 -4.84 34.85 28.97
CA VAL A 41 -6.01 35.23 28.17
C VAL A 41 -6.90 34.06 27.76
N GLY A 42 -6.56 32.82 28.14
CA GLY A 42 -7.37 31.63 27.82
C GLY A 42 -6.56 30.35 27.67
N LYS A 43 -7.17 29.33 27.06
CA LYS A 43 -6.49 28.05 26.77
C LYS A 43 -5.95 28.08 25.34
N ILE A 44 -4.66 27.81 25.14
CA ILE A 44 -4.13 27.64 23.79
C ILE A 44 -4.73 26.36 23.20
N LYS A 45 -5.36 26.45 22.03
CA LYS A 45 -5.82 25.34 21.19
C LYS A 45 -4.79 24.96 20.14
N GLU A 46 -4.15 25.96 19.55
CA GLU A 46 -3.14 25.76 18.51
C GLU A 46 -1.97 26.69 18.72
N ILE A 47 -0.77 26.23 18.38
CA ILE A 47 0.45 27.03 18.41
C ILE A 47 1.24 26.84 17.10
N ALA A 48 1.75 27.93 16.57
CA ALA A 48 2.74 28.03 15.50
C ALA A 48 3.82 29.02 15.96
N LYS A 49 4.96 29.07 15.26
CA LYS A 49 6.05 30.00 15.62
C LYS A 49 5.58 31.44 15.82
N ASP A 50 4.72 31.94 14.95
CA ASP A 50 4.29 33.35 14.92
C ASP A 50 2.83 33.56 15.30
N SER A 51 2.11 32.51 15.72
CA SER A 51 0.68 32.63 15.95
C SER A 51 0.13 31.54 16.86
N LEU A 52 -1.02 31.83 17.45
CA LEU A 52 -1.72 30.92 18.35
C LEU A 52 -3.23 31.08 18.19
N LEU A 53 -3.96 30.01 18.48
CA LEU A 53 -5.41 30.03 18.60
C LEU A 53 -5.75 29.84 20.06
N VAL A 54 -6.51 30.75 20.66
CA VAL A 54 -6.87 30.70 22.08
C VAL A 54 -8.37 30.61 22.24
N GLU A 55 -8.83 29.65 23.03
CA GLU A 55 -10.22 29.47 23.42
C GLU A 55 -10.54 30.22 24.71
N GLY A 56 -11.76 30.78 24.78
CA GLY A 56 -12.29 31.50 25.94
C GLY A 56 -11.89 32.98 25.97
N ALA A 57 -11.23 33.46 24.92
CA ALA A 57 -10.85 34.85 24.78
C ALA A 57 -12.02 35.64 24.14
N LYS A 58 -12.83 36.33 24.95
CA LYS A 58 -13.73 37.38 24.43
C LYS A 58 -12.87 38.57 24.02
N ARG A 59 -12.56 38.66 22.72
CA ARG A 59 -11.67 39.66 22.15
C ARG A 59 -12.28 40.25 20.89
N GLU A 60 -11.72 41.37 20.43
CA GLU A 60 -12.11 42.00 19.17
C GLU A 60 -10.98 41.87 18.13
N GLU A 61 -11.33 41.77 16.84
CA GLU A 61 -10.31 41.79 15.77
C GLU A 61 -9.57 43.13 15.78
N GLY A 62 -8.24 43.09 15.67
CA GLY A 62 -7.34 44.24 15.79
C GLY A 62 -6.89 44.56 17.22
N GLU A 63 -7.41 43.87 18.24
CA GLU A 63 -6.95 44.05 19.63
C GLU A 63 -5.50 43.59 19.79
N ARG A 64 -4.64 44.49 20.27
CA ARG A 64 -3.25 44.16 20.64
C ARG A 64 -3.17 43.74 22.09
N MET A 65 -2.33 42.76 22.37
CA MET A 65 -2.16 42.21 23.71
C MET A 65 -0.75 41.70 23.97
N GLU A 66 -0.39 41.70 25.24
CA GLU A 66 0.77 40.96 25.76
C GLU A 66 0.27 39.61 26.28
N LEU A 67 1.00 38.55 25.93
CA LEU A 67 0.72 37.17 26.25
C LEU A 67 1.90 36.60 27.02
N ARG A 68 1.62 35.95 28.14
CA ARG A 68 2.63 35.14 28.82
C ARG A 68 2.43 33.66 28.52
N VAL A 69 3.43 33.05 27.91
CA VAL A 69 3.43 31.62 27.56
C VAL A 69 4.64 30.98 28.21
N GLU A 70 4.43 30.04 29.13
CA GLU A 70 5.51 29.34 29.86
C GLU A 70 6.53 30.32 30.51
N GLY A 71 6.05 31.46 30.99
CA GLY A 71 6.87 32.48 31.67
C GLY A 71 7.52 33.52 30.76
N GLU A 72 7.59 33.29 29.45
CA GLU A 72 8.08 34.24 28.45
C GLU A 72 6.96 35.18 27.96
N ARG A 73 7.32 36.41 27.59
CA ARG A 73 6.39 37.46 27.16
C ARG A 73 6.41 37.65 25.65
N TYR A 74 5.23 37.72 25.06
CA TYR A 74 5.02 37.88 23.64
C TYR A 74 3.97 38.96 23.38
N GLU A 75 4.24 39.88 22.47
CA GLU A 75 3.22 40.81 21.98
C GLU A 75 2.55 40.23 20.74
N GLY A 76 1.24 40.42 20.62
CA GLY A 76 0.47 39.98 19.46
C GLY A 76 -0.81 40.78 19.24
N GLU A 77 -1.47 40.46 18.13
CA GLU A 77 -2.71 41.08 17.66
C GLU A 77 -3.73 40.02 17.27
N VAL A 78 -4.99 40.21 17.67
CA VAL A 78 -6.09 39.35 17.24
C VAL A 78 -6.37 39.60 15.76
N VAL A 79 -6.03 38.64 14.92
CA VAL A 79 -6.21 38.75 13.46
C VAL A 79 -7.52 38.19 12.97
N ARG A 80 -8.17 37.34 13.77
CA ARG A 80 -9.45 36.71 13.40
C ARG A 80 -10.17 36.15 14.62
N ILE A 81 -11.50 36.29 14.67
CA ILE A 81 -12.34 35.59 15.65
C ILE A 81 -13.04 34.40 14.99
N GLN A 82 -13.05 33.24 15.66
CA GLN A 82 -13.73 32.03 15.23
C GLN A 82 -14.52 31.42 16.39
N GLY A 83 -15.83 31.72 16.43
CA GLY A 83 -16.68 31.30 17.55
C GLY A 83 -16.16 31.87 18.87
N GLU A 84 -15.90 31.00 19.86
CA GLU A 84 -15.31 31.37 21.16
C GLU A 84 -13.78 31.40 21.17
N SER A 85 -13.14 31.36 20.00
CA SER A 85 -11.68 31.35 19.87
C SER A 85 -11.16 32.58 19.13
N ALA A 86 -10.03 33.12 19.59
CA ALA A 86 -9.32 34.23 18.97
C ALA A 86 -8.02 33.72 18.35
N ALA A 87 -7.81 33.96 17.05
CA ALA A 87 -6.54 33.73 16.39
C ALA A 87 -5.65 34.96 16.58
N ILE A 88 -4.52 34.78 17.24
CA ILE A 88 -3.58 35.84 17.57
C ILE A 88 -2.31 35.64 16.75
N ARG A 89 -1.88 36.70 16.05
CA ARG A 89 -0.57 36.77 15.40
C ARG A 89 0.39 37.46 16.35
N LEU A 90 1.55 36.88 16.56
CA LEU A 90 2.61 37.45 17.36
C LEU A 90 3.47 38.40 16.52
N PHE A 91 4.01 39.44 17.16
CA PHE A 91 4.99 40.34 16.55
C PHE A 91 6.43 39.79 16.63
N GLY A 92 6.63 38.67 17.33
CA GLY A 92 7.87 37.89 17.36
C GLY A 92 7.59 36.40 17.23
N GLU A 93 8.65 35.58 17.14
CA GLU A 93 8.50 34.13 17.07
C GLU A 93 8.71 33.48 18.45
N PHE A 94 7.90 32.47 18.78
CA PHE A 94 8.17 31.57 19.89
C PHE A 94 9.55 30.92 19.73
N SER A 95 10.23 30.75 20.86
CA SER A 95 11.37 29.85 20.87
C SER A 95 10.93 28.44 20.46
N SER A 96 11.78 27.74 19.71
CA SER A 96 11.54 26.36 19.29
C SER A 96 11.22 25.43 20.48
N SER A 97 11.82 25.73 21.63
CA SER A 97 11.60 24.99 22.88
C SER A 97 10.19 25.17 23.45
N ILE A 98 9.57 26.34 23.29
CA ILE A 98 8.19 26.58 23.75
C ILE A 98 7.22 25.83 22.86
N VAL A 99 7.36 25.92 21.53
CA VAL A 99 6.48 25.21 20.60
C VAL A 99 6.55 23.70 20.83
N ALA A 100 7.75 23.14 20.97
CA ALA A 100 7.93 21.70 21.21
C ALA A 100 7.37 21.20 22.56
N ARG A 101 7.34 22.05 23.59
CA ARG A 101 6.76 21.70 24.91
C ARG A 101 5.25 21.94 24.98
N ALA A 102 4.77 22.99 24.34
CA ALA A 102 3.36 23.39 24.37
C ALA A 102 2.49 22.54 23.44
N ALA A 103 3.07 22.03 22.35
CA ALA A 103 2.40 21.09 21.48
C ALA A 103 2.20 19.76 22.22
N SER A 104 0.94 19.38 22.41
CA SER A 104 0.61 18.07 22.97
C SER A 104 0.99 17.02 21.94
N ARG A 105 1.95 16.15 22.29
CA ARG A 105 2.13 14.90 21.57
C ARG A 105 0.87 14.06 21.84
N PRO A 106 0.07 13.70 20.83
CA PRO A 106 -0.84 12.57 20.98
C PRO A 106 -0.01 11.39 21.45
N LEU A 107 -0.55 10.60 22.39
CA LEU A 107 0.03 9.31 22.70
C LEU A 107 -0.10 8.44 21.44
N HIS A 108 0.96 8.40 20.63
CA HIS A 108 1.08 7.37 19.61
C HIS A 108 1.20 6.04 20.36
N ARG A 109 0.08 5.38 20.59
CA ARG A 109 0.06 4.04 21.16
C ARG A 109 0.46 3.09 20.05
N GLU A 110 1.65 2.50 20.17
CA GLU A 110 1.95 1.32 19.40
C GLU A 110 0.87 0.27 19.66
N LEU A 111 0.29 -0.24 18.58
CA LEU A 111 -0.70 -1.31 18.67
C LEU A 111 0.00 -2.53 19.30
N PRO A 112 -0.59 -3.15 20.35
CA PRO A 112 0.03 -4.27 21.03
C PRO A 112 0.36 -5.41 20.04
N ARG A 113 1.39 -6.21 20.33
CA ARG A 113 1.66 -7.44 19.58
C ARG A 113 1.54 -8.64 20.51
N GLY A 114 1.07 -9.75 19.96
CA GLY A 114 1.05 -11.03 20.67
C GLY A 114 2.45 -11.64 20.79
N ALA A 115 2.52 -12.74 21.52
CA ALA A 115 3.71 -13.59 21.50
C ALA A 115 3.97 -14.08 20.08
N ALA A 116 5.24 -14.03 19.67
CA ALA A 116 5.67 -14.54 18.39
C ALA A 116 5.41 -16.06 18.33
N MET A 117 4.67 -16.51 17.32
CA MET A 117 4.51 -17.93 17.03
C MET A 117 5.86 -18.60 16.72
N ASP A 118 5.99 -19.88 17.05
CA ASP A 118 7.18 -20.68 16.74
C ASP A 118 7.18 -21.07 15.25
N PHE A 119 7.74 -20.18 14.44
CA PHE A 119 7.85 -20.35 12.99
C PHE A 119 8.66 -21.60 12.59
N ALA A 120 9.79 -21.85 13.27
CA ALA A 120 10.67 -22.96 12.92
C ALA A 120 9.97 -24.30 13.15
N SER A 121 9.36 -24.47 14.33
CA SER A 121 8.61 -25.70 14.62
C SER A 121 7.41 -25.89 13.70
N LEU A 122 6.75 -24.81 13.24
CA LEU A 122 5.62 -24.94 12.32
C LEU A 122 6.08 -25.44 10.94
N VAL A 123 7.11 -24.81 10.39
CA VAL A 123 7.61 -25.13 9.05
C VAL A 123 8.16 -26.56 8.99
N ASP A 124 8.88 -27.00 10.01
CA ASP A 124 9.52 -28.34 10.03
C ASP A 124 8.51 -29.49 10.20
N ARG A 125 7.40 -29.26 10.90
CA ARG A 125 6.42 -30.31 11.21
C ARG A 125 5.33 -30.45 10.16
N ASP A 126 5.13 -29.44 9.33
CA ASP A 126 3.98 -29.41 8.44
C ASP A 126 4.31 -29.87 7.01
N GLU A 127 3.73 -31.01 6.64
CA GLU A 127 3.93 -31.67 5.35
C GLU A 127 3.52 -30.78 4.16
N GLU A 128 2.51 -29.92 4.29
CA GLU A 128 2.06 -29.04 3.21
C GLU A 128 3.02 -27.87 2.97
N ILE A 129 3.67 -27.37 4.03
CA ILE A 129 4.74 -26.38 3.89
C ILE A 129 5.93 -27.02 3.19
N GLN A 130 6.34 -28.23 3.60
CA GLN A 130 7.47 -28.93 2.98
C GLN A 130 7.19 -29.31 1.52
N LYS A 131 5.96 -29.72 1.19
CA LYS A 131 5.51 -29.95 -0.20
C LYS A 131 5.55 -28.65 -1.02
N SER A 132 5.05 -27.54 -0.46
CA SER A 132 5.12 -26.23 -1.10
C SER A 132 6.57 -25.80 -1.38
N ARG A 133 7.51 -26.10 -0.48
CA ARG A 133 8.95 -25.88 -0.68
C ARG A 133 9.49 -26.67 -1.88
N ALA A 134 9.21 -27.98 -1.94
CA ALA A 134 9.67 -28.82 -3.04
C ALA A 134 9.13 -28.33 -4.39
N ILE A 135 7.87 -27.91 -4.45
CA ILE A 135 7.24 -27.31 -5.62
C ILE A 135 7.95 -26.01 -6.03
N ILE A 136 8.20 -25.09 -5.10
CA ILE A 136 8.88 -23.81 -5.40
C ILE A 136 10.29 -24.06 -5.94
N ASN A 137 11.05 -24.95 -5.30
CA ASN A 137 12.40 -25.28 -5.74
C ASN A 137 12.40 -25.85 -7.17
N LEU A 138 11.46 -26.76 -7.47
CA LEU A 138 11.30 -27.31 -8.81
C LEU A 138 10.94 -26.23 -9.84
N MET A 139 10.05 -25.29 -9.50
CA MET A 139 9.68 -24.17 -10.38
C MET A 139 10.87 -23.27 -10.72
N LEU A 140 11.74 -23.01 -9.75
CA LEU A 140 12.92 -22.18 -9.96
C LEU A 140 13.98 -22.92 -10.77
N GLU A 141 14.17 -24.20 -10.50
CA GLU A 141 15.17 -25.04 -11.18
C GLU A 141 14.79 -25.28 -12.65
N ILE A 142 13.51 -25.54 -12.95
CA ILE A 142 13.07 -25.83 -14.32
C ILE A 142 13.19 -24.63 -15.27
N GLU A 143 13.19 -23.44 -14.70
CA GLU A 143 13.36 -22.18 -15.42
C GLU A 143 14.82 -21.72 -15.48
N ASP A 144 15.76 -22.37 -14.79
CA ASP A 144 17.17 -22.00 -14.83
C ASP A 144 17.84 -22.46 -16.15
N PRO A 145 18.34 -21.55 -17.01
CA PRO A 145 19.07 -21.95 -18.23
C PRO A 145 20.37 -22.71 -17.92
N ASN A 146 20.87 -22.63 -16.69
CA ASN A 146 22.03 -23.40 -16.22
C ASN A 146 21.64 -24.69 -15.48
N THR A 147 20.35 -25.05 -15.47
CA THR A 147 19.92 -26.32 -14.88
C THR A 147 20.47 -27.49 -15.67
N ASN A 148 20.66 -28.61 -15.00
CA ASN A 148 21.06 -29.86 -15.60
C ASN A 148 20.14 -30.99 -15.15
N VAL A 149 20.19 -32.10 -15.88
CA VAL A 149 19.33 -33.27 -15.63
C VAL A 149 19.46 -33.79 -14.19
N HIS A 150 20.62 -33.65 -13.56
CA HIS A 150 20.84 -34.10 -12.18
C HIS A 150 20.09 -33.24 -11.16
N LYS A 151 20.21 -31.91 -11.23
CA LYS A 151 19.50 -30.99 -10.32
C LYS A 151 17.98 -31.08 -10.48
N LEU A 152 17.52 -31.22 -11.73
CA LEU A 152 16.11 -31.41 -12.03
C LEU A 152 15.61 -32.76 -11.49
N LYS A 153 16.41 -33.82 -11.62
CA LYS A 153 16.11 -35.15 -11.07
C LYS A 153 15.92 -35.10 -9.56
N GLU A 154 16.86 -34.50 -8.82
CA GLU A 154 16.75 -34.36 -7.36
C GLU A 154 15.47 -33.61 -6.96
N SER A 155 15.12 -32.54 -7.69
CA SER A 155 13.91 -31.75 -7.44
C SER A 155 12.62 -32.49 -7.76
N ILE A 156 12.62 -33.35 -8.79
CA ILE A 156 11.48 -34.20 -9.17
C ILE A 156 11.33 -35.37 -8.19
N GLU A 157 12.43 -35.99 -7.75
CA GLU A 157 12.41 -37.12 -6.80
C GLU A 157 11.88 -36.71 -5.42
N ALA A 158 12.06 -35.44 -5.03
CA ALA A 158 11.43 -34.86 -3.84
C ALA A 158 9.89 -34.76 -3.93
N LEU A 159 9.29 -35.02 -5.11
CA LEU A 159 7.85 -34.98 -5.37
C LEU A 159 7.40 -36.35 -5.95
N PRO A 160 7.11 -37.34 -5.11
CA PRO A 160 6.84 -38.72 -5.54
C PRO A 160 5.74 -38.86 -6.60
N ASP A 161 4.66 -38.09 -6.48
CA ASP A 161 3.55 -38.13 -7.45
C ASP A 161 3.97 -37.61 -8.83
N LEU A 162 4.82 -36.57 -8.88
CA LEU A 162 5.38 -36.06 -10.13
C LEU A 162 6.35 -37.05 -10.74
N HIS A 163 7.23 -37.62 -9.92
CA HIS A 163 8.15 -38.66 -10.34
C HIS A 163 7.39 -39.81 -11.03
N GLN A 164 6.34 -40.31 -10.38
CA GLN A 164 5.51 -41.38 -10.94
C GLN A 164 4.77 -40.95 -12.22
N LYS A 165 4.25 -39.71 -12.26
CA LYS A 165 3.57 -39.16 -13.45
C LYS A 165 4.51 -39.08 -14.65
N ILE A 166 5.74 -38.60 -14.44
CA ILE A 166 6.77 -38.51 -15.50
C ILE A 166 7.13 -39.90 -16.03
N LEU A 167 7.39 -40.87 -15.14
CA LEU A 167 7.69 -42.25 -15.56
C LEU A 167 6.52 -42.88 -16.32
N THR A 168 5.29 -42.60 -15.92
CA THR A 168 4.08 -43.11 -16.60
C THR A 168 3.99 -42.57 -18.02
N ILE A 169 4.18 -41.27 -18.22
CA ILE A 169 4.13 -40.63 -19.54
C ILE A 169 5.31 -41.08 -20.41
N ALA A 170 6.52 -41.19 -19.85
CA ALA A 170 7.71 -41.67 -20.57
C ALA A 170 7.61 -43.14 -21.04
N ASN A 171 6.72 -43.91 -20.43
CA ASN A 171 6.42 -45.29 -20.81
C ASN A 171 5.09 -45.44 -21.58
N ALA A 172 4.38 -44.35 -21.85
CA ALA A 172 3.16 -44.39 -22.64
C ALA A 172 3.44 -44.83 -24.09
N VAL A 173 2.51 -45.56 -24.70
CA VAL A 173 2.66 -46.18 -26.02
C VAL A 173 3.06 -45.18 -27.11
N GLU A 174 2.58 -43.95 -26.99
CA GLU A 174 2.79 -42.84 -27.93
C GLU A 174 4.22 -42.29 -27.91
N VAL A 175 4.97 -42.55 -26.83
CA VAL A 175 6.34 -42.02 -26.59
C VAL A 175 7.36 -43.15 -26.36
N ALA A 176 6.89 -44.40 -26.31
CA ALA A 176 7.70 -45.55 -25.93
C ALA A 176 8.81 -45.86 -26.96
N GLY A 177 10.04 -46.01 -26.46
CA GLY A 177 11.18 -46.55 -27.21
C GLY A 177 11.44 -48.03 -26.88
N ARG A 178 12.59 -48.58 -27.30
CA ARG A 178 13.03 -49.92 -26.88
C ARG A 178 13.41 -49.89 -25.40
N GLY A 179 12.57 -50.49 -24.55
CA GLY A 179 12.82 -50.66 -23.11
C GLY A 179 12.00 -49.73 -22.21
N ARG A 180 11.70 -50.21 -21.01
CA ARG A 180 10.98 -49.49 -19.95
C ARG A 180 11.91 -48.47 -19.28
N VAL A 181 11.41 -47.27 -19.01
CA VAL A 181 12.11 -46.22 -18.26
C VAL A 181 11.77 -46.36 -16.79
N GLU A 182 12.80 -46.42 -15.94
CA GLU A 182 12.67 -46.60 -14.48
C GLU A 182 13.22 -45.42 -13.68
N ASP A 183 13.95 -44.50 -14.32
CA ASP A 183 14.55 -43.34 -13.67
C ASP A 183 14.22 -42.03 -14.40
N VAL A 184 14.17 -40.93 -13.63
CA VAL A 184 13.84 -39.59 -14.14
C VAL A 184 14.86 -39.11 -15.18
N GLY A 185 16.15 -39.44 -15.02
CA GLY A 185 17.19 -38.99 -15.95
C GLY A 185 16.98 -39.55 -17.37
N THR A 186 16.70 -40.84 -17.46
CA THR A 186 16.33 -41.50 -18.72
C THR A 186 14.96 -41.00 -19.23
N ALA A 187 14.01 -40.68 -18.34
CA ALA A 187 12.74 -40.08 -18.72
C ALA A 187 12.92 -38.69 -19.36
N VAL A 188 13.81 -37.85 -18.83
CA VAL A 188 14.15 -36.53 -19.40
C VAL A 188 14.71 -36.70 -20.81
N GLY A 189 15.63 -37.65 -21.00
CA GLY A 189 16.22 -37.94 -22.30
C GLY A 189 15.19 -38.41 -23.34
N ARG A 190 14.17 -39.18 -22.91
CA ARG A 190 13.11 -39.70 -23.79
C ARG A 190 12.01 -38.68 -24.11
N LEU A 191 11.54 -37.94 -23.10
CA LEU A 191 10.48 -36.95 -23.27
C LEU A 191 10.98 -35.70 -24.00
N GLY A 192 12.27 -35.40 -23.86
CA GLY A 192 12.83 -34.11 -24.22
C GLY A 192 12.50 -33.05 -23.16
N PHE A 193 13.37 -32.05 -23.05
CA PHE A 193 13.30 -31.06 -21.99
C PHE A 193 12.01 -30.24 -22.04
N ASP A 194 11.55 -29.82 -23.22
CA ASP A 194 10.34 -29.00 -23.37
C ASP A 194 9.04 -29.73 -22.95
N ASN A 195 8.92 -31.03 -23.26
CA ASN A 195 7.78 -31.81 -22.80
C ASN A 195 7.82 -32.06 -21.30
N LEU A 196 9.02 -32.31 -20.75
CA LEU A 196 9.21 -32.43 -19.32
C LEU A 196 8.80 -31.14 -18.60
N LYS A 197 9.23 -29.97 -19.13
CA LYS A 197 8.77 -28.66 -18.66
C LYS A 197 7.26 -28.57 -18.60
N ARG A 198 6.58 -28.91 -19.69
CA ARG A 198 5.12 -28.90 -19.74
C ARG A 198 4.49 -29.80 -18.67
N ILE A 199 4.98 -31.03 -18.50
CA ILE A 199 4.46 -31.97 -17.49
C ILE A 199 4.67 -31.44 -16.08
N VAL A 200 5.84 -30.86 -15.80
CA VAL A 200 6.15 -30.24 -14.51
C VAL A 200 5.27 -29.03 -14.26
N TYR A 201 5.06 -28.13 -15.22
CA TYR A 201 4.13 -27.01 -15.03
C TYR A 201 2.71 -27.50 -14.78
N GLU A 202 2.23 -28.49 -15.54
CA GLU A 202 0.89 -29.06 -15.32
C GLU A 202 0.78 -29.68 -13.92
N TYR A 203 1.83 -30.35 -13.42
CA TYR A 203 1.87 -30.88 -12.06
C TYR A 203 1.93 -29.78 -11.00
N VAL A 204 2.81 -28.80 -11.16
CA VAL A 204 2.93 -27.65 -10.25
C VAL A 204 1.61 -26.89 -10.19
N GLU A 205 0.99 -26.62 -11.34
CA GLU A 205 -0.33 -25.99 -11.42
C GLU A 205 -1.36 -26.87 -10.68
N TYR A 206 -1.36 -28.18 -10.90
CA TYR A 206 -2.23 -29.13 -10.19
C TYR A 206 -2.00 -29.18 -8.67
N GLU A 207 -0.78 -29.35 -8.21
CA GLU A 207 -0.47 -29.51 -6.79
C GLU A 207 -0.52 -28.18 -6.02
N ALA A 208 0.09 -27.13 -6.55
CA ALA A 208 0.17 -25.84 -5.89
C ALA A 208 -1.20 -25.15 -5.80
N LEU A 209 -2.07 -25.36 -6.79
CA LEU A 209 -3.38 -24.71 -6.87
C LEU A 209 -4.52 -25.65 -6.50
N PHE A 210 -4.49 -26.91 -6.93
CA PHE A 210 -5.66 -27.79 -6.86
C PHE A 210 -5.62 -28.85 -5.75
N GLN A 211 -4.45 -29.28 -5.25
CA GLN A 211 -4.36 -30.20 -4.11
C GLN A 211 -4.27 -29.53 -2.74
N LYS A 212 -3.79 -28.28 -2.64
CA LYS A 212 -3.72 -27.58 -1.35
C LYS A 212 -5.08 -27.62 -0.65
N ALA A 213 -5.06 -28.08 0.60
CA ALA A 213 -6.22 -28.02 1.47
C ALA A 213 -6.72 -26.57 1.51
N GLU A 214 -7.94 -26.34 1.01
CA GLU A 214 -8.61 -25.05 1.19
C GLU A 214 -8.62 -24.76 2.69
N PHE A 215 -8.42 -23.50 3.08
CA PHE A 215 -8.93 -23.10 4.39
C PHE A 215 -10.41 -23.44 4.38
N SER A 216 -10.86 -24.31 5.26
CA SER A 216 -12.27 -24.75 5.30
C SER A 216 -13.25 -23.57 5.42
N ILE A 217 -12.75 -22.40 5.84
CA ILE A 217 -13.50 -21.17 6.07
C ILE A 217 -13.34 -20.16 4.92
N PHE A 218 -12.24 -20.18 4.14
CA PHE A 218 -12.04 -19.21 3.05
C PHE A 218 -12.81 -19.67 1.81
N LYS A 219 -13.93 -19.00 1.54
CA LYS A 219 -14.73 -19.24 0.35
C LYS A 219 -13.94 -18.96 -0.93
N ASP A 220 -13.82 -19.98 -1.78
CA ASP A 220 -13.25 -19.89 -3.13
C ASP A 220 -11.76 -19.48 -3.18
N GLN A 221 -11.00 -19.70 -2.10
CA GLN A 221 -9.56 -19.39 -2.01
C GLN A 221 -8.75 -19.88 -3.21
N ARG A 222 -9.07 -21.09 -3.70
CA ARG A 222 -8.42 -21.69 -4.85
C ARG A 222 -8.66 -20.88 -6.13
N LEU A 223 -9.92 -20.55 -6.41
CA LEU A 223 -10.28 -19.73 -7.56
C LEU A 223 -9.62 -18.35 -7.47
N PHE A 224 -9.61 -17.76 -6.27
CA PHE A 224 -8.90 -16.51 -5.99
C PHE A 224 -7.41 -16.59 -6.37
N THR A 225 -6.72 -17.65 -5.93
CA THR A 225 -5.28 -17.82 -6.17
C THR A 225 -4.96 -18.02 -7.66
N ILE A 226 -5.75 -18.84 -8.36
CA ILE A 226 -5.60 -19.08 -9.80
C ILE A 226 -5.87 -17.79 -10.59
N PHE A 227 -6.97 -17.09 -10.27
CA PHE A 227 -7.33 -15.84 -10.92
C PHE A 227 -6.27 -14.76 -10.69
N LEU A 228 -5.71 -14.66 -9.47
CA LEU A 228 -4.67 -13.70 -9.14
C LEU A 228 -3.41 -13.88 -9.99
N GLY A 229 -2.92 -15.12 -10.11
CA GLY A 229 -1.80 -15.44 -10.98
C GLY A 229 -2.09 -15.16 -12.46
N ALA A 230 -3.30 -15.49 -12.93
CA ALA A 230 -3.70 -15.27 -14.32
C ALA A 230 -3.82 -13.78 -14.68
N VAL A 231 -4.44 -12.98 -13.80
CA VAL A 231 -4.52 -11.52 -13.94
C VAL A 231 -3.12 -10.92 -13.96
N PHE A 232 -2.27 -11.26 -12.98
CA PHE A 232 -0.91 -10.74 -12.90
C PHE A 232 -0.10 -11.03 -14.17
N LYS A 233 -0.16 -12.28 -14.66
CA LYS A 233 0.54 -12.69 -15.88
C LYS A 233 0.18 -11.84 -17.09
N LYS A 234 -1.10 -11.50 -17.26
CA LYS A 234 -1.56 -10.68 -18.38
C LYS A 234 -1.27 -9.17 -18.18
N ILE A 235 -1.27 -8.67 -16.94
CA ILE A 235 -1.01 -7.25 -16.62
C ILE A 235 0.47 -6.90 -16.64
N ALA A 236 1.34 -7.79 -16.17
CA ALA A 236 2.77 -7.55 -16.03
C ALA A 236 3.42 -6.94 -17.29
N PRO A 237 3.20 -7.49 -18.51
CA PRO A 237 3.73 -6.90 -19.73
C PRO A 237 3.18 -5.51 -20.03
N LEU A 238 1.90 -5.24 -19.73
CA LEU A 238 1.24 -3.95 -19.99
C LEU A 238 1.84 -2.81 -19.19
N VAL A 239 2.43 -3.11 -18.02
CA VAL A 239 3.12 -2.13 -17.17
C VAL A 239 4.64 -2.19 -17.33
N ASN A 240 5.12 -2.80 -18.42
CA ASN A 240 6.53 -2.99 -18.74
C ASN A 240 7.31 -3.72 -17.63
N PHE A 241 6.67 -4.63 -16.90
CA PHE A 241 7.33 -5.58 -16.03
C PHE A 241 7.66 -6.84 -16.84
N ILE A 242 8.96 -7.09 -17.03
CA ILE A 242 9.43 -8.35 -17.60
C ILE A 242 9.50 -9.34 -16.45
N ASP A 243 8.76 -10.43 -16.57
CA ASP A 243 8.74 -11.53 -15.61
C ASP A 243 9.61 -12.69 -16.14
N PRO A 244 10.96 -12.60 -16.05
CA PRO A 244 11.80 -13.69 -16.50
C PRO A 244 11.44 -14.92 -15.66
N LYS A 245 11.37 -16.09 -16.32
CA LYS A 245 11.18 -17.37 -15.62
C LYS A 245 9.88 -17.49 -14.82
N ASN A 246 8.87 -16.64 -15.10
CA ASN A 246 7.62 -16.59 -14.35
C ASN A 246 7.82 -16.42 -12.82
N GLU A 247 8.94 -15.83 -12.39
CA GLU A 247 9.32 -15.68 -10.98
C GLU A 247 8.25 -14.87 -10.23
N GLY A 248 7.81 -13.77 -10.83
CA GLY A 248 6.78 -12.88 -10.32
C GLY A 248 5.42 -13.56 -10.26
N GLN A 249 4.99 -14.23 -11.33
CA GLN A 249 3.74 -15.00 -11.34
C GLN A 249 3.74 -16.05 -10.22
N SER A 250 4.85 -16.77 -10.03
CA SER A 250 5.00 -17.81 -9.00
C SER A 250 4.89 -17.23 -7.60
N LEU A 251 5.60 -16.12 -7.34
CA LEU A 251 5.53 -15.38 -6.07
C LEU A 251 4.09 -14.93 -5.76
N VAL A 252 3.39 -14.38 -6.75
CA VAL A 252 2.00 -13.91 -6.61
C VAL A 252 1.06 -15.07 -6.31
N THR A 253 1.18 -16.18 -7.02
CA THR A 253 0.38 -17.39 -6.79
C THR A 253 0.63 -17.99 -5.41
N MET A 254 1.85 -17.88 -4.88
CA MET A 254 2.22 -18.43 -3.58
C MET A 254 2.04 -17.44 -2.42
N SER A 255 1.58 -16.21 -2.67
CA SER A 255 1.50 -15.15 -1.65
C SER A 255 0.50 -15.45 -0.52
N GLY A 256 -0.39 -16.44 -0.70
CA GLY A 256 -1.32 -16.90 0.34
C GLY A 256 -0.69 -17.79 1.41
N ILE A 257 0.57 -18.22 1.28
CA ILE A 257 1.18 -19.17 2.22
C ILE A 257 1.31 -18.63 3.65
N GLY A 258 1.53 -17.33 3.82
CA GLY A 258 1.58 -16.69 5.13
C GLY A 258 0.24 -16.75 5.86
N ALA A 259 -0.88 -16.56 5.16
CA ALA A 259 -2.20 -16.76 5.74
C ALA A 259 -2.41 -18.23 6.15
N TRP A 260 -1.82 -19.14 5.37
CA TRP A 260 -1.87 -20.57 5.62
C TRP A 260 -1.15 -20.90 6.93
N MET A 261 0.03 -20.33 7.13
CA MET A 261 0.79 -20.43 8.38
C MET A 261 0.06 -19.82 9.57
N VAL A 262 -0.55 -18.63 9.42
CA VAL A 262 -1.37 -18.00 10.47
C VAL A 262 -2.49 -18.95 10.90
N SER A 263 -3.21 -19.54 9.95
CA SER A 263 -4.37 -20.39 10.28
C SER A 263 -4.01 -21.63 11.10
N ARG A 264 -2.80 -22.17 10.91
CA ARG A 264 -2.28 -23.34 11.59
C ARG A 264 -1.61 -23.00 12.92
N GLY A 265 -0.86 -21.90 12.95
CA GLY A 265 -0.15 -21.43 14.13
C GLY A 265 -1.07 -20.76 15.17
N CYS A 266 -2.18 -20.18 14.72
CA CYS A 266 -3.06 -19.35 15.54
C CYS A 266 -4.54 -19.61 15.21
N ALA A 267 -5.11 -20.66 15.80
CA ALA A 267 -6.49 -21.09 15.53
C ALA A 267 -7.53 -19.97 15.75
N GLU A 268 -7.30 -19.06 16.72
CA GLU A 268 -8.19 -17.93 17.01
C GLU A 268 -8.31 -16.93 15.86
N VAL A 269 -7.26 -16.79 15.05
CA VAL A 269 -7.22 -15.87 13.90
C VAL A 269 -7.78 -16.54 12.64
N ALA A 270 -7.65 -17.87 12.53
CA ALA A 270 -8.07 -18.64 11.36
C ALA A 270 -9.52 -18.39 10.94
N GLY A 271 -10.42 -18.23 11.92
CA GLY A 271 -11.86 -17.99 11.70
C GLY A 271 -12.21 -16.68 10.99
N PHE A 272 -11.25 -15.76 10.84
CA PHE A 272 -11.47 -14.47 10.19
C PHE A 272 -11.12 -14.48 8.69
N TYR A 273 -10.42 -15.49 8.17
CA TYR A 273 -10.16 -15.65 6.73
C TYR A 273 -11.37 -16.25 6.00
N ARG A 274 -12.48 -15.51 5.95
CA ARG A 274 -13.74 -15.99 5.38
C ARG A 274 -13.83 -15.82 3.88
N ASP A 275 -13.17 -14.78 3.36
CA ASP A 275 -13.33 -14.31 1.98
C ASP A 275 -12.17 -13.40 1.56
N VAL A 276 -12.23 -12.92 0.32
CA VAL A 276 -11.22 -12.00 -0.25
C VAL A 276 -11.20 -10.66 0.48
N GLU A 277 -12.35 -10.20 0.98
CA GLU A 277 -12.44 -8.91 1.66
C GLU A 277 -11.66 -8.95 2.99
N SER A 278 -11.91 -9.97 3.81
CA SER A 278 -11.18 -10.23 5.05
C SER A 278 -9.69 -10.49 4.80
N PHE A 279 -9.33 -11.26 3.76
CA PHE A 279 -7.93 -11.53 3.43
C PHE A 279 -7.12 -10.27 3.11
N LEU A 280 -7.71 -9.30 2.38
CA LEU A 280 -7.01 -8.09 1.94
C LEU A 280 -7.10 -6.92 2.95
N ARG A 281 -7.95 -6.98 3.97
CA ARG A 281 -8.17 -5.89 4.92
C ARG A 281 -6.99 -5.61 5.84
N TYR A 282 -6.79 -4.32 6.14
CA TYR A 282 -5.83 -3.87 7.16
C TYR A 282 -6.14 -4.44 8.54
N GLU A 283 -7.42 -4.52 8.92
CA GLU A 283 -7.84 -5.05 10.23
C GLU A 283 -7.39 -6.50 10.45
N MET A 284 -7.30 -7.28 9.37
CA MET A 284 -6.81 -8.65 9.42
C MET A 284 -5.31 -8.70 9.75
N ARG A 285 -4.50 -7.80 9.18
CA ARG A 285 -3.06 -7.68 9.52
C ARG A 285 -2.86 -7.33 11.01
N LEU A 286 -3.72 -6.48 11.56
CA LEU A 286 -3.70 -6.16 12.99
C LEU A 286 -4.04 -7.37 13.86
N LEU A 287 -5.08 -8.12 13.49
CA LEU A 287 -5.49 -9.31 14.20
C LEU A 287 -4.43 -10.41 14.16
N GLU A 288 -3.75 -10.60 13.03
CA GLU A 288 -2.63 -11.52 12.89
C GLU A 288 -1.47 -11.15 13.82
N ARG A 289 -1.04 -9.88 13.83
CA ARG A 289 0.03 -9.41 14.74
C ARG A 289 -0.36 -9.57 16.20
N LYS A 290 -1.64 -9.36 16.52
CA LYS A 290 -2.17 -9.60 17.85
C LYS A 290 -2.11 -11.08 18.24
N GLY A 291 -2.55 -11.98 17.37
CA GLY A 291 -2.67 -13.41 17.69
C GLY A 291 -1.35 -14.17 17.56
N CYS A 292 -0.54 -13.85 16.56
CA CYS A 292 0.63 -14.61 16.14
C CYS A 292 1.97 -13.87 16.34
N GLY A 293 1.93 -12.59 16.71
CA GLY A 293 3.10 -11.73 16.74
C GLY A 293 3.65 -11.36 15.35
N TYR A 294 3.11 -11.93 14.27
CA TYR A 294 3.44 -11.62 12.87
C TYR A 294 2.18 -11.48 12.04
N ASP A 295 2.23 -10.64 11.01
CA ASP A 295 1.24 -10.69 9.92
C ASP A 295 1.66 -11.62 8.78
N LEU A 296 0.73 -11.86 7.84
CA LEU A 296 0.98 -12.79 6.73
C LEU A 296 2.13 -12.35 5.82
N TRP A 297 2.36 -11.05 5.64
CA TRP A 297 3.45 -10.57 4.78
C TRP A 297 4.79 -10.74 5.49
N GLU A 298 4.83 -10.53 6.80
CA GLU A 298 6.01 -10.79 7.63
C GLU A 298 6.35 -12.30 7.64
N LEU A 299 5.33 -13.17 7.72
CA LEU A 299 5.54 -14.62 7.61
C LEU A 299 5.98 -15.05 6.22
N ASN A 300 5.39 -14.47 5.16
CA ASN A 300 5.85 -14.68 3.80
C ASN A 300 7.31 -14.25 3.62
N ALA A 301 7.71 -13.11 4.19
CA ALA A 301 9.09 -12.64 4.13
C ALA A 301 10.04 -13.66 4.76
N ARG A 302 9.73 -14.12 5.97
CA ARG A 302 10.51 -15.18 6.65
C ARG A 302 10.57 -16.46 5.85
N TYR A 303 9.44 -16.88 5.30
CA TYR A 303 9.38 -18.11 4.54
C TYR A 303 10.18 -18.04 3.24
N PHE A 304 9.93 -17.04 2.39
CA PHE A 304 10.59 -16.95 1.10
C PHE A 304 12.05 -16.50 1.23
N LEU A 305 12.36 -15.49 2.06
CA LEU A 305 13.69 -14.88 2.11
C LEU A 305 14.64 -15.62 3.03
N ASP A 306 14.20 -15.91 4.27
CA ASP A 306 15.06 -16.45 5.32
C ASP A 306 15.15 -17.98 5.22
N TYR A 307 14.00 -18.65 5.10
CA TYR A 307 13.93 -20.11 5.10
C TYR A 307 14.23 -20.74 3.73
N LEU A 308 13.58 -20.26 2.67
CA LEU A 308 13.80 -20.80 1.31
C LEU A 308 14.96 -20.14 0.57
N GLY A 309 15.25 -18.86 0.86
CA GLY A 309 16.28 -18.11 0.14
C GLY A 309 15.89 -17.71 -1.30
N VAL A 310 14.60 -17.66 -1.62
CA VAL A 310 14.05 -17.40 -2.96
C VAL A 310 13.35 -16.04 -3.04
N PHE A 311 13.06 -15.58 -4.25
CA PHE A 311 12.37 -14.30 -4.52
C PHE A 311 13.01 -13.04 -3.91
N ARG A 312 14.27 -13.12 -3.47
CA ARG A 312 14.97 -12.01 -2.76
C ARG A 312 14.93 -10.68 -3.50
N TYR A 313 14.93 -10.72 -4.83
CA TYR A 313 14.92 -9.52 -5.67
C TYR A 313 13.53 -8.96 -5.98
N LEU A 314 12.46 -9.69 -5.64
CA LEU A 314 11.08 -9.32 -6.00
C LEU A 314 10.10 -9.29 -4.83
N PHE A 315 10.33 -10.04 -3.75
CA PHE A 315 9.39 -10.22 -2.63
C PHE A 315 8.87 -8.88 -2.07
N GLU A 316 9.75 -7.93 -1.86
CA GLU A 316 9.40 -6.59 -1.36
C GLU A 316 8.39 -5.88 -2.27
N GLY A 317 8.38 -6.19 -3.56
CA GLY A 317 7.38 -5.72 -4.51
C GLY A 317 5.95 -6.17 -4.15
N THR A 318 5.78 -7.34 -3.53
CA THR A 318 4.47 -7.81 -3.03
C THR A 318 3.99 -6.92 -1.89
N VAL A 319 4.89 -6.56 -0.98
CA VAL A 319 4.61 -5.67 0.15
C VAL A 319 4.28 -4.26 -0.37
N LEU A 320 5.11 -3.73 -1.27
CA LEU A 320 4.87 -2.43 -1.92
C LEU A 320 3.54 -2.40 -2.67
N GLY A 321 3.18 -3.47 -3.39
CA GLY A 321 1.92 -3.56 -4.12
C GLY A 321 0.71 -3.63 -3.18
N TYR A 322 0.85 -4.33 -2.06
CA TYR A 322 -0.15 -4.30 -1.00
C TYR A 322 -0.28 -2.90 -0.37
N MET A 323 0.81 -2.15 -0.21
CA MET A 323 0.76 -0.77 0.29
C MET A 323 0.16 0.23 -0.70
N MET A 324 0.29 -0.02 -2.01
CA MET A 324 -0.47 0.74 -3.01
C MET A 324 -1.98 0.48 -2.91
N TYR A 325 -2.36 -0.73 -2.50
CA TYR A 325 -3.75 -1.10 -2.24
C TYR A 325 -4.25 -0.58 -0.89
N GLU A 326 -3.43 -0.71 0.16
CA GLU A 326 -3.72 -0.40 1.56
C GLU A 326 -2.59 0.47 2.16
N PRO A 327 -2.62 1.80 1.94
CA PRO A 327 -1.55 2.71 2.35
C PRO A 327 -1.31 2.79 3.85
N ARG A 328 -2.22 2.26 4.68
CA ARG A 328 -2.06 2.15 6.14
C ARG A 328 -1.06 1.07 6.55
N TYR A 329 -0.86 0.06 5.71
CA TYR A 329 -0.01 -1.08 6.07
C TYR A 329 1.45 -0.68 6.21
N GLY A 330 2.08 -0.94 7.35
CA GLY A 330 3.52 -0.81 7.55
C GLY A 330 4.05 -1.91 8.46
N SER A 331 5.30 -2.32 8.27
CA SER A 331 5.95 -3.35 9.09
C SER A 331 7.34 -2.89 9.51
N GLU A 332 7.72 -3.17 10.75
CA GLU A 332 9.07 -2.96 11.27
C GLU A 332 10.00 -4.15 10.99
N LYS A 333 9.42 -5.30 10.63
CA LYS A 333 10.14 -6.56 10.42
C LYS A 333 10.54 -6.77 8.96
N ILE A 334 10.02 -5.95 8.06
CA ILE A 334 10.33 -5.98 6.63
C ILE A 334 11.08 -4.71 6.26
N SER A 335 12.26 -4.89 5.67
CA SER A 335 13.01 -3.82 5.02
C SER A 335 12.77 -3.80 3.51
N ILE A 336 12.89 -2.63 2.91
CA ILE A 336 12.75 -2.43 1.47
C ILE A 336 14.04 -1.87 0.90
N LEU A 337 14.59 -2.54 -0.11
CA LEU A 337 15.66 -2.06 -0.97
C LEU A 337 15.02 -1.65 -2.31
N PRO A 338 14.72 -0.37 -2.54
CA PRO A 338 13.96 0.08 -3.69
C PRO A 338 14.64 -0.28 -5.03
N SER A 339 13.84 -0.68 -6.02
CA SER A 339 14.30 -0.79 -7.41
C SER A 339 13.14 -0.50 -8.36
N ASN A 340 13.43 0.01 -9.55
CA ASN A 340 12.39 0.22 -10.56
C ASN A 340 11.66 -1.09 -10.90
N ARG A 341 12.38 -2.22 -10.94
CA ARG A 341 11.81 -3.56 -11.15
C ARG A 341 10.80 -3.93 -10.05
N LYS A 342 11.12 -3.69 -8.77
CA LYS A 342 10.21 -3.93 -7.64
C LYS A 342 8.98 -3.02 -7.71
N PHE A 343 9.13 -1.76 -8.09
CA PHE A 343 7.98 -0.85 -8.25
C PHE A 343 7.06 -1.26 -9.40
N ARG A 344 7.59 -1.70 -10.55
CA ARG A 344 6.78 -2.20 -11.66
C ARG A 344 6.04 -3.49 -11.30
N PHE A 345 6.73 -4.42 -10.63
CA PHE A 345 6.09 -5.61 -10.06
C PHE A 345 4.96 -5.22 -9.10
N ALA A 346 5.23 -4.30 -8.18
CA ALA A 346 4.29 -3.85 -7.18
C ALA A 346 3.04 -3.22 -7.80
N TYR A 347 3.20 -2.42 -8.86
CA TYR A 347 2.08 -1.84 -9.59
C TYR A 347 1.25 -2.91 -10.34
N ALA A 348 1.89 -3.88 -10.99
CA ALA A 348 1.18 -5.03 -11.58
C ALA A 348 0.40 -5.83 -10.53
N TYR A 349 1.03 -6.08 -9.37
CA TYR A 349 0.40 -6.78 -8.26
C TYR A 349 -0.78 -6.00 -7.68
N TYR A 350 -0.63 -4.68 -7.48
CA TYR A 350 -1.71 -3.79 -7.06
C TYR A 350 -2.93 -3.86 -7.99
N LEU A 351 -2.72 -3.81 -9.31
CA LEU A 351 -3.81 -3.95 -10.28
C LEU A 351 -4.46 -5.33 -10.20
N ALA A 352 -3.67 -6.39 -9.98
CA ALA A 352 -4.21 -7.72 -9.77
C ALA A 352 -5.06 -7.82 -8.48
N LEU A 353 -4.67 -7.15 -7.40
CA LEU A 353 -5.46 -7.06 -6.16
C LEU A 353 -6.79 -6.31 -6.36
N LEU A 354 -6.81 -5.23 -7.15
CA LEU A 354 -8.06 -4.54 -7.50
C LEU A 354 -9.01 -5.47 -8.26
N ALA A 355 -8.50 -6.21 -9.25
CA ALA A 355 -9.29 -7.19 -9.99
C ALA A 355 -9.84 -8.29 -9.07
N GLN A 356 -9.06 -8.78 -8.10
CA GLN A 356 -9.56 -9.75 -7.11
C GLN A 356 -10.73 -9.19 -6.30
N LYS A 357 -10.56 -7.97 -5.77
CA LYS A 357 -11.57 -7.34 -4.94
C LYS A 357 -12.87 -7.09 -5.71
N TRP A 358 -12.75 -6.75 -6.99
CA TRP A 358 -13.91 -6.59 -7.86
C TRP A 358 -14.60 -7.92 -8.19
N VAL A 359 -13.85 -8.93 -8.63
CA VAL A 359 -14.42 -10.20 -9.11
C VAL A 359 -14.94 -11.08 -7.97
N PHE A 360 -14.19 -11.21 -6.88
CA PHE A 360 -14.62 -12.05 -5.75
C PHE A 360 -15.29 -11.26 -4.64
N GLY A 361 -14.80 -10.05 -4.35
CA GLY A 361 -15.39 -9.18 -3.32
C GLY A 361 -16.62 -8.40 -3.80
N GLN A 362 -16.93 -8.44 -5.10
CA GLN A 362 -18.03 -7.68 -5.72
C GLN A 362 -17.92 -6.16 -5.45
N ASP A 363 -16.67 -5.67 -5.30
CA ASP A 363 -16.40 -4.26 -5.03
C ASP A 363 -16.41 -3.45 -6.34
N ARG A 364 -17.49 -2.69 -6.53
CA ARG A 364 -17.72 -1.86 -7.72
C ARG A 364 -16.71 -0.72 -7.85
N VAL A 365 -16.22 -0.18 -6.72
CA VAL A 365 -15.26 0.94 -6.70
C VAL A 365 -13.87 0.44 -7.07
N ALA A 366 -13.47 -0.72 -6.56
CA ALA A 366 -12.23 -1.37 -6.98
C ALA A 366 -12.26 -1.73 -8.48
N GLY A 367 -13.39 -2.21 -8.99
CA GLY A 367 -13.59 -2.43 -10.43
C GLY A 367 -13.44 -1.16 -11.24
N TYR A 368 -14.01 -0.05 -10.78
CA TYR A 368 -13.89 1.24 -11.46
C TYR A 368 -12.44 1.72 -11.51
N ALA A 369 -11.76 1.69 -10.36
CA ALA A 369 -10.34 2.04 -10.28
C ALA A 369 -9.47 1.15 -11.17
N PHE A 370 -9.73 -0.15 -11.20
CA PHE A 370 -9.02 -1.10 -12.06
C PHE A 370 -9.11 -0.72 -13.54
N LEU A 371 -10.33 -0.52 -14.05
CA LEU A 371 -10.55 -0.19 -15.46
C LEU A 371 -9.93 1.17 -15.83
N LYS A 372 -10.08 2.19 -14.98
CA LYS A 372 -9.47 3.51 -15.23
C LYS A 372 -7.95 3.46 -15.27
N ARG A 373 -7.31 2.59 -14.50
CA ARG A 373 -5.86 2.37 -14.56
C ARG A 373 -5.44 1.61 -15.81
N LEU A 374 -6.27 0.70 -16.31
CA LEU A 374 -6.02 -0.01 -17.57
C LEU A 374 -6.09 0.92 -18.79
N GLN A 375 -6.95 1.95 -18.76
CA GLN A 375 -6.95 2.99 -19.81
C GLN A 375 -5.59 3.66 -19.98
N ARG A 376 -4.83 3.85 -18.90
CA ARG A 376 -3.50 4.47 -18.95
C ARG A 376 -2.49 3.64 -19.74
N VAL A 377 -2.65 2.32 -19.74
CA VAL A 377 -1.81 1.38 -20.51
C VAL A 377 -2.38 1.07 -21.89
N GLY A 378 -3.43 1.78 -22.31
CA GLY A 378 -3.98 1.75 -23.67
C GLY A 378 -5.14 0.78 -23.89
N LEU A 379 -5.78 0.26 -22.83
CA LEU A 379 -6.99 -0.55 -22.93
C LEU A 379 -8.23 0.30 -22.67
N GLU A 380 -9.08 0.50 -23.66
CA GLU A 380 -10.35 1.20 -23.46
C GLU A 380 -11.26 0.41 -22.49
N VAL A 381 -12.27 1.09 -21.90
CA VAL A 381 -13.11 0.48 -20.85
C VAL A 381 -13.81 -0.79 -21.35
N ASP A 382 -14.37 -0.75 -22.55
CA ASP A 382 -15.09 -1.88 -23.13
C ASP A 382 -14.14 -3.05 -23.45
N GLU A 383 -12.96 -2.75 -24.01
CA GLU A 383 -11.91 -3.75 -24.26
C GLU A 383 -11.40 -4.38 -22.96
N ALA A 384 -11.23 -3.56 -21.90
CA ALA A 384 -10.81 -4.03 -20.59
C ALA A 384 -11.88 -4.91 -19.92
N MET A 385 -13.17 -4.61 -20.12
CA MET A 385 -14.27 -5.46 -19.67
C MET A 385 -14.28 -6.80 -20.38
N GLU A 386 -14.17 -6.80 -21.72
CA GLU A 386 -14.07 -8.04 -22.52
C GLU A 386 -12.86 -8.87 -22.10
N TRP A 387 -11.71 -8.24 -21.91
CA TRP A 387 -10.49 -8.88 -21.43
C TRP A 387 -10.68 -9.57 -20.07
N VAL A 388 -11.43 -8.97 -19.13
CA VAL A 388 -11.75 -9.61 -17.85
C VAL A 388 -12.67 -10.82 -18.05
N TRP A 389 -13.68 -10.72 -18.91
CA TRP A 389 -14.57 -11.85 -19.19
C TRP A 389 -13.85 -13.03 -19.83
N GLU A 390 -12.97 -12.77 -20.79
CA GLU A 390 -12.11 -13.79 -21.39
C GLU A 390 -11.23 -14.46 -20.34
N LEU A 391 -10.66 -13.69 -19.41
CA LEU A 391 -9.83 -14.22 -18.34
C LEU A 391 -10.64 -15.09 -17.37
N ILE A 392 -11.86 -14.68 -17.01
CA ILE A 392 -12.79 -15.47 -16.19
C ILE A 392 -13.14 -16.77 -16.91
N ALA A 393 -13.46 -16.72 -18.20
CA ALA A 393 -13.76 -17.90 -19.01
C ALA A 393 -12.56 -18.86 -19.09
N GLU A 394 -11.35 -18.33 -19.27
CA GLU A 394 -10.10 -19.08 -19.29
C GLU A 394 -9.88 -19.81 -17.96
N VAL A 395 -9.98 -19.10 -16.83
CA VAL A 395 -9.80 -19.69 -15.50
C VAL A 395 -10.87 -20.74 -15.20
N ASN A 396 -12.14 -20.46 -15.50
CA ASN A 396 -13.23 -21.44 -15.36
C ASN A 396 -12.99 -22.69 -16.22
N GLY A 397 -12.45 -22.52 -17.43
CA GLY A 397 -12.05 -23.63 -18.29
C GLY A 397 -10.94 -24.49 -17.69
N ARG A 398 -9.91 -23.87 -17.08
CA ARG A 398 -8.83 -24.59 -16.38
C ARG A 398 -9.34 -25.37 -15.17
N VAL A 399 -10.16 -24.73 -14.35
CA VAL A 399 -10.75 -25.32 -13.14
C VAL A 399 -11.63 -26.53 -13.49
N ARG A 400 -12.45 -26.41 -14.53
CA ARG A 400 -13.29 -27.51 -15.03
C ARG A 400 -12.45 -28.68 -15.55
N LYS A 401 -11.37 -28.41 -16.30
CA LYS A 401 -10.44 -29.45 -16.78
C LYS A 401 -9.74 -30.18 -15.64
N ALA A 402 -9.49 -29.49 -14.53
CA ALA A 402 -8.92 -30.09 -13.32
C ALA A 402 -9.95 -30.87 -12.47
N GLY A 403 -11.21 -30.96 -12.90
CA GLY A 403 -12.26 -31.77 -12.26
C GLY A 403 -13.05 -31.06 -11.17
N PHE A 404 -12.96 -29.73 -11.05
CA PHE A 404 -13.67 -28.97 -10.03
C PHE A 404 -14.95 -28.32 -10.57
N GLU A 405 -16.01 -28.36 -9.76
CA GLU A 405 -17.34 -27.84 -10.13
C GLU A 405 -17.51 -26.33 -9.86
N LYS A 406 -16.72 -25.77 -8.94
CA LYS A 406 -16.78 -24.33 -8.61
C LYS A 406 -16.37 -23.49 -9.83
N ARG A 407 -16.97 -22.30 -9.96
CA ARG A 407 -16.66 -21.34 -11.02
C ARG A 407 -16.67 -19.91 -10.51
N ILE A 408 -15.88 -19.07 -11.15
CA ILE A 408 -15.94 -17.62 -11.00
C ILE A 408 -17.20 -17.12 -11.71
N HIS A 409 -18.01 -16.36 -10.98
CA HIS A 409 -19.18 -15.69 -11.50
C HIS A 409 -18.81 -14.34 -12.12
N GLU A 410 -19.69 -13.84 -12.99
CA GLU A 410 -19.53 -12.51 -13.57
C GLU A 410 -19.54 -11.44 -12.46
N PRO A 411 -18.63 -10.46 -12.52
CA PRO A 411 -18.57 -9.39 -11.54
C PRO A 411 -19.71 -8.39 -11.73
N VAL A 412 -20.16 -7.77 -10.63
CA VAL A 412 -21.06 -6.61 -10.69
C VAL A 412 -20.45 -5.46 -11.49
N ALA A 413 -21.30 -4.71 -12.21
CA ALA A 413 -20.86 -3.57 -13.00
C ALA A 413 -20.11 -2.52 -12.13
N PRO A 414 -18.90 -2.09 -12.55
CA PRO A 414 -18.14 -1.04 -11.88
C PRO A 414 -18.93 0.24 -11.63
N MET A 415 -18.60 0.96 -10.57
CA MET A 415 -19.26 2.22 -10.22
C MET A 415 -18.28 3.17 -9.56
N TYR A 416 -18.39 4.43 -9.95
CA TYR A 416 -17.68 5.51 -9.31
C TYR A 416 -18.40 5.98 -8.02
N VAL A 417 -17.63 6.22 -6.96
CA VAL A 417 -18.09 6.80 -5.70
C VAL A 417 -17.02 7.78 -5.22
N ASP A 418 -17.41 9.03 -4.93
CA ASP A 418 -16.52 10.00 -4.26
C ASP A 418 -16.43 9.67 -2.76
N GLU A 419 -15.50 8.78 -2.43
CA GLU A 419 -15.23 8.35 -1.06
C GLU A 419 -14.51 9.43 -0.24
N VAL A 420 -13.77 10.34 -0.89
CA VAL A 420 -12.91 11.30 -0.17
C VAL A 420 -13.76 12.29 0.61
N ALA A 421 -14.76 12.89 -0.05
CA ALA A 421 -15.66 13.84 0.59
C ALA A 421 -16.49 13.20 1.72
N ALA A 422 -16.84 11.91 1.57
CA ALA A 422 -17.54 11.14 2.60
C ALA A 422 -16.68 10.87 3.84
N LEU A 423 -15.36 10.72 3.66
CA LEU A 423 -14.42 10.54 4.75
C LEU A 423 -14.14 11.87 5.46
N VAL A 424 -13.67 12.91 4.76
CA VAL A 424 -13.21 14.15 5.44
C VAL A 424 -14.34 15.06 5.94
N GLY A 425 -15.53 14.95 5.36
CA GLY A 425 -16.71 15.78 5.67
C GLY A 425 -16.71 17.15 4.98
N LYS A 426 -17.91 17.73 4.81
CA LYS A 426 -18.15 19.03 4.15
C LYS A 426 -18.09 20.22 5.13
N GLY A 427 -16.95 20.37 5.80
CA GLY A 427 -16.66 21.53 6.64
C GLY A 427 -15.54 22.39 6.05
N VAL A 428 -15.32 23.61 6.56
CA VAL A 428 -14.31 24.56 6.04
C VAL A 428 -12.92 23.91 5.89
N TYR A 429 -12.51 23.07 6.85
CA TYR A 429 -11.22 22.37 6.78
C TYR A 429 -11.21 21.22 5.76
N GLY A 430 -12.30 20.45 5.68
CA GLY A 430 -12.46 19.38 4.69
C GLY A 430 -12.52 19.90 3.27
N GLU A 431 -13.31 20.94 3.01
CA GLU A 431 -13.41 21.60 1.72
C GLU A 431 -12.08 22.22 1.28
N TYR A 432 -11.36 22.88 2.20
CA TYR A 432 -10.01 23.38 1.93
C TYR A 432 -9.07 22.26 1.49
N PHE A 433 -9.07 21.13 2.22
CA PHE A 433 -8.25 19.98 1.88
C PHE A 433 -8.61 19.40 0.52
N LEU A 434 -9.89 19.18 0.24
CA LEU A 434 -10.38 18.68 -1.04
C LEU A 434 -9.99 19.59 -2.20
N GLN A 435 -10.20 20.91 -2.08
CA GLN A 435 -9.79 21.88 -3.10
C GLN A 435 -8.28 21.86 -3.35
N LYS A 436 -7.46 21.68 -2.31
CA LYS A 436 -6.00 21.58 -2.46
C LYS A 436 -5.58 20.28 -3.12
N MET A 437 -6.25 19.17 -2.84
CA MET A 437 -6.00 17.90 -3.49
C MET A 437 -6.46 17.88 -4.94
N GLU A 438 -7.59 18.52 -5.25
CA GLU A 438 -8.04 18.75 -6.62
C GLU A 438 -7.04 19.62 -7.41
N LEU A 439 -6.57 20.72 -6.80
CA LEU A 439 -5.54 21.58 -7.41
C LEU A 439 -4.23 20.82 -7.64
N PHE A 440 -3.78 20.03 -6.66
CA PHE A 440 -2.62 19.15 -6.82
C PHE A 440 -2.84 18.17 -7.97
N GLY A 441 -4.01 17.55 -8.04
CA GLY A 441 -4.42 16.63 -9.08
C GLY A 441 -4.34 17.19 -10.49
N LYS A 442 -4.95 18.35 -10.69
CA LYS A 442 -5.11 19.01 -12.00
C LYS A 442 -3.87 19.79 -12.42
N GLU A 443 -3.28 20.57 -11.51
CA GLU A 443 -2.29 21.60 -11.86
C GLU A 443 -0.95 21.43 -11.11
N GLY A 444 -0.97 20.98 -9.86
CA GLY A 444 0.22 20.88 -9.01
C GLY A 444 1.16 19.73 -9.38
N GLN A 445 2.44 19.85 -9.03
CA GLN A 445 3.41 18.74 -9.17
C GLN A 445 3.84 18.15 -7.82
N ARG A 446 3.61 18.87 -6.72
CA ARG A 446 4.11 18.54 -5.40
C ARG A 446 3.02 18.78 -4.36
N ALA A 447 2.88 17.88 -3.41
CA ALA A 447 2.05 18.06 -2.24
C ALA A 447 2.69 17.34 -1.04
N ALA A 448 2.60 17.96 0.14
CA ALA A 448 3.04 17.38 1.39
C ALA A 448 1.89 17.40 2.41
N ILE A 449 1.28 16.25 2.67
CA ILE A 449 0.15 16.14 3.58
C ILE A 449 0.67 16.01 5.01
N ALA A 450 0.39 17.03 5.83
CA ALA A 450 0.72 17.04 7.26
C ALA A 450 -0.45 16.45 8.06
N PHE A 451 -0.20 15.39 8.83
CA PHE A 451 -1.27 14.67 9.53
C PHE A 451 -1.07 14.52 11.04
N GLU A 452 -2.16 14.25 11.74
CA GLU A 452 -2.22 13.99 13.20
C GLU A 452 -2.56 12.53 13.50
N ASP A 453 -3.21 11.81 12.59
CA ASP A 453 -3.50 10.38 12.68
C ASP A 453 -3.07 9.72 11.37
N GLY A 454 -2.07 8.84 11.46
CA GLY A 454 -1.53 8.14 10.29
C GLY A 454 -2.55 7.21 9.66
N ALA A 455 -3.20 6.36 10.47
CA ALA A 455 -4.16 5.38 9.98
C ALA A 455 -5.31 6.00 9.19
N TYR A 456 -5.94 7.05 9.73
CA TYR A 456 -7.06 7.72 9.09
C TYR A 456 -6.61 8.55 7.88
N THR A 457 -5.47 9.23 7.96
CA THR A 457 -4.92 9.96 6.81
C THR A 457 -4.61 9.01 5.66
N HIS A 458 -3.99 7.86 5.93
CA HIS A 458 -3.68 6.87 4.91
C HIS A 458 -4.92 6.12 4.40
N MET A 459 -5.99 6.05 5.20
CA MET A 459 -7.32 5.64 4.72
C MET A 459 -7.89 6.65 3.71
N VAL A 460 -7.81 7.95 3.99
CA VAL A 460 -8.23 8.99 3.04
C VAL A 460 -7.31 9.02 1.82
N LEU A 461 -6.01 8.75 1.99
CA LEU A 461 -5.07 8.64 0.87
C LEU A 461 -5.45 7.50 -0.09
N GLU A 462 -5.91 6.36 0.43
CA GLU A 462 -6.46 5.27 -0.40
C GLU A 462 -7.58 5.77 -1.32
N ALA A 463 -8.55 6.50 -0.76
CA ALA A 463 -9.67 7.10 -1.49
C ALA A 463 -9.19 8.18 -2.47
N LEU A 464 -8.26 9.05 -2.07
CA LEU A 464 -7.69 10.10 -2.92
C LEU A 464 -7.00 9.54 -4.15
N LEU A 465 -6.22 8.47 -3.98
CA LEU A 465 -5.54 7.82 -5.10
C LEU A 465 -6.56 7.24 -6.10
N ARG A 466 -7.76 6.87 -5.64
CA ARG A 466 -8.87 6.35 -6.46
C ARG A 466 -9.89 7.42 -6.88
N SER A 467 -9.70 8.69 -6.52
CA SER A 467 -10.66 9.76 -6.83
C SER A 467 -10.47 10.31 -8.25
N GLU A 468 -11.60 10.51 -8.93
CA GLU A 468 -11.67 11.14 -10.24
C GLU A 468 -11.60 12.67 -10.13
N GLU A 469 -12.20 13.29 -9.10
CA GLU A 469 -12.12 14.74 -8.86
C GLU A 469 -10.70 15.17 -8.55
N ALA A 470 -9.97 14.36 -7.77
CA ALA A 470 -8.54 14.56 -7.54
C ALA A 470 -7.69 14.29 -8.80
N GLY A 471 -8.26 13.79 -9.90
CA GLY A 471 -7.55 13.51 -11.15
C GLY A 471 -6.41 12.51 -11.00
N LEU A 472 -6.42 11.69 -9.94
CA LEU A 472 -5.35 10.73 -9.64
C LEU A 472 -5.67 9.33 -10.16
N ILE A 473 -6.95 8.98 -10.37
CA ILE A 473 -7.40 7.61 -10.68
C ILE A 473 -6.78 6.97 -11.93
N GLN A 474 -6.35 7.75 -12.92
CA GLN A 474 -5.74 7.25 -14.16
C GLN A 474 -4.20 7.23 -14.14
N LYS A 475 -3.55 7.70 -13.06
CA LYS A 475 -2.08 7.82 -13.00
C LYS A 475 -1.39 6.49 -12.70
N SER A 476 -0.30 6.13 -13.39
CA SER A 476 0.56 5.07 -12.82
C SER A 476 1.23 5.62 -11.56
N PHE A 477 1.26 4.85 -10.47
CA PHE A 477 1.87 5.33 -9.23
C PHE A 477 2.67 4.25 -8.51
N CYS A 478 3.61 4.70 -7.69
CA CYS A 478 4.31 3.85 -6.74
C CYS A 478 4.30 4.46 -5.34
N VAL A 479 4.43 3.61 -4.32
CA VAL A 479 4.54 4.00 -2.92
C VAL A 479 5.94 3.66 -2.43
N LEU A 480 6.60 4.60 -1.75
CA LEU A 480 7.86 4.40 -1.05
C LEU A 480 7.64 4.71 0.44
N PRO A 481 7.59 3.71 1.33
CA PRO A 481 7.52 3.95 2.78
C PRO A 481 8.88 4.30 3.34
N CYS A 482 9.09 5.57 3.69
CA CYS A 482 10.39 6.10 4.08
C CYS A 482 10.96 5.41 5.32
N GLU A 483 10.10 4.96 6.23
CA GLU A 483 10.47 4.25 7.45
C GLU A 483 10.96 2.81 7.24
N MET A 484 10.75 2.23 6.05
CA MET A 484 11.15 0.85 5.73
C MET A 484 12.35 0.78 4.78
N VAL A 485 12.83 1.92 4.27
CA VAL A 485 13.94 1.97 3.31
C VAL A 485 15.25 1.54 3.99
N ARG A 486 15.95 0.57 3.39
CA ARG A 486 17.30 0.13 3.76
C ARG A 486 18.22 0.24 2.56
N ASP A 487 18.39 1.47 2.10
CA ASP A 487 19.28 1.83 1.00
C ASP A 487 20.06 3.07 1.40
N ASP A 488 21.27 3.20 0.87
CA ASP A 488 22.14 4.35 1.10
C ASP A 488 21.94 5.41 0.00
N GLU A 489 21.26 5.05 -1.10
CA GLU A 489 20.95 5.95 -2.21
C GLU A 489 19.51 5.79 -2.72
N LEU A 490 18.93 6.89 -3.20
CA LEU A 490 17.64 6.90 -3.91
C LEU A 490 17.77 7.60 -5.27
N PRO A 491 18.30 6.92 -6.31
CA PRO A 491 18.41 7.53 -7.62
C PRO A 491 17.05 7.80 -8.26
N LEU A 492 16.92 8.91 -8.99
CA LEU A 492 15.70 9.30 -9.70
C LEU A 492 15.17 8.20 -10.65
N ALA A 493 16.09 7.45 -11.26
CA ALA A 493 15.80 6.36 -12.20
C ALA A 493 14.90 5.26 -11.61
N LEU A 494 14.86 5.13 -10.27
CA LEU A 494 13.95 4.21 -9.59
C LEU A 494 12.49 4.46 -9.94
N PHE A 495 12.11 5.71 -10.20
CA PHE A 495 10.73 6.14 -10.40
C PHE A 495 10.34 6.29 -11.88
N GLU A 496 11.23 5.94 -12.82
CA GLU A 496 10.95 6.02 -14.25
C GLU A 496 9.74 5.16 -14.66
N GLY A 497 8.81 5.76 -15.41
CA GLY A 497 7.58 5.14 -15.87
C GLY A 497 6.35 5.36 -14.96
N PHE A 498 6.51 6.04 -13.83
CA PHE A 498 5.41 6.40 -12.94
C PHE A 498 4.96 7.86 -13.14
N ASP A 499 3.66 8.11 -13.16
CA ASP A 499 3.09 9.46 -13.20
C ASP A 499 3.05 10.11 -11.80
N LEU A 500 3.06 9.29 -10.73
CA LEU A 500 2.97 9.72 -9.33
C LEU A 500 3.88 8.88 -8.43
N VAL A 501 4.63 9.55 -7.55
CA VAL A 501 5.37 8.93 -6.44
C VAL A 501 4.72 9.34 -5.13
N VAL A 502 4.37 8.36 -4.30
CA VAL A 502 3.84 8.57 -2.96
C VAL A 502 4.92 8.20 -1.95
N MET A 503 5.57 9.19 -1.31
CA MET A 503 6.52 8.90 -0.22
C MET A 503 5.81 8.98 1.13
N ARG A 504 5.61 7.83 1.76
CA ARG A 504 4.89 7.74 3.03
C ARG A 504 5.81 8.06 4.19
N ASN A 505 5.31 8.79 5.19
CA ASN A 505 6.02 9.12 6.44
C ASN A 505 7.42 9.70 6.19
N LEU A 506 7.49 10.75 5.36
CA LEU A 506 8.73 11.39 4.94
C LEU A 506 9.58 11.88 6.12
N ASP A 507 8.96 12.23 7.24
CA ASP A 507 9.62 12.57 8.50
C ASP A 507 10.49 11.44 9.07
N ARG A 508 10.27 10.20 8.63
CA ARG A 508 11.03 9.00 9.02
C ARG A 508 12.06 8.57 7.97
N LEU A 509 12.27 9.37 6.92
CA LEU A 509 13.32 9.11 5.93
C LEU A 509 14.69 9.22 6.60
N ASP A 510 15.58 8.27 6.30
CA ASP A 510 16.97 8.33 6.77
C ASP A 510 17.60 9.68 6.36
N PRO A 511 18.20 10.44 7.30
CA PRO A 511 18.87 11.70 6.99
C PRO A 511 19.94 11.60 5.89
N ALA A 512 20.58 10.43 5.73
CA ALA A 512 21.54 10.19 4.66
C ALA A 512 20.93 10.38 3.25
N LEU A 513 19.64 10.04 3.11
CA LEU A 513 18.89 10.10 1.85
C LEU A 513 18.30 11.48 1.56
N LEU A 514 18.49 12.48 2.43
CA LEU A 514 17.89 13.80 2.26
C LEU A 514 18.31 14.48 0.95
N LYS A 515 19.58 14.33 0.55
CA LYS A 515 20.08 14.93 -0.70
C LYS A 515 19.41 14.31 -1.92
N ASP A 516 19.20 13.00 -1.90
CA ASP A 516 18.51 12.29 -2.96
C ASP A 516 17.04 12.67 -3.00
N PHE A 517 16.38 12.75 -1.85
CA PHE A 517 15.03 13.27 -1.76
C PHE A 517 14.91 14.68 -2.36
N GLN A 518 15.81 15.61 -2.01
CA GLN A 518 15.80 16.96 -2.58
C GLN A 518 15.96 16.97 -4.10
N LYS A 519 16.81 16.08 -4.62
CA LYS A 519 16.99 15.87 -6.06
C LYS A 519 15.72 15.32 -6.70
N ILE A 520 15.12 14.28 -6.14
CA ILE A 520 13.86 13.70 -6.61
C ILE A 520 12.74 14.74 -6.58
N TRP A 521 12.60 15.46 -5.47
CA TRP A 521 11.62 16.51 -5.26
C TRP A 521 11.75 17.62 -6.30
N ARG A 522 12.96 18.00 -6.71
CA ARG A 522 13.15 19.02 -7.74
C ARG A 522 12.99 18.47 -9.16
N ASP A 523 13.58 17.32 -9.45
CA ASP A 523 13.88 16.89 -10.81
C ASP A 523 12.87 15.87 -11.37
N PHE A 524 12.06 15.20 -10.54
CA PHE A 524 11.04 14.26 -11.02
C PHE A 524 9.94 14.98 -11.82
N GLU A 525 9.75 14.61 -13.08
CA GLU A 525 8.78 15.29 -13.95
C GLU A 525 7.31 15.04 -13.56
N GLY A 526 7.03 13.84 -13.01
CA GLY A 526 5.71 13.45 -12.53
C GLY A 526 5.29 14.17 -11.25
N LYS A 527 4.22 13.69 -10.62
CA LYS A 527 3.73 14.23 -9.34
C LYS A 527 4.40 13.55 -8.16
N ILE A 528 4.65 14.28 -7.08
CA ILE A 528 5.08 13.70 -5.81
C ILE A 528 4.07 14.11 -4.74
N LEU A 529 3.54 13.11 -4.04
CA LEU A 529 2.76 13.29 -2.83
C LEU A 529 3.56 12.70 -1.68
N VAL A 530 3.80 13.50 -0.65
CA VAL A 530 4.42 13.01 0.58
C VAL A 530 3.45 13.13 1.74
N THR A 531 3.60 12.27 2.74
CA THR A 531 2.87 12.38 4.01
C THR A 531 3.88 12.50 5.13
N PHE A 532 3.59 13.29 6.16
CA PHE A 532 4.42 13.36 7.35
C PHE A 532 3.59 13.67 8.59
N SER A 533 4.02 13.13 9.73
CA SER A 533 3.35 13.39 11.01
C SER A 533 3.67 14.79 11.51
N LYS A 534 2.66 15.54 11.99
CA LYS A 534 2.88 16.78 12.73
C LYS A 534 3.63 16.54 14.04
N ASP A 535 3.53 15.34 14.62
CA ASP A 535 4.20 15.01 15.88
C ASP A 535 5.72 14.94 15.73
N SER A 536 6.22 14.70 14.51
CA SER A 536 7.65 14.69 14.20
C SER A 536 8.28 16.08 14.31
N MET A 537 7.45 17.14 14.24
CA MET A 537 7.86 18.53 14.29
C MET A 537 9.07 18.82 13.37
N ILE A 538 8.99 18.36 12.11
CA ILE A 538 10.10 18.37 11.16
C ILE A 538 10.80 19.72 11.00
N GLU A 539 10.12 20.84 11.22
CA GLU A 539 10.74 22.18 11.17
C GLU A 539 11.85 22.39 12.23
N TYR A 540 11.85 21.59 13.29
CA TYR A 540 12.86 21.59 14.34
C TYR A 540 13.75 20.36 14.26
N SER A 541 13.17 19.17 14.05
CA SER A 541 13.93 17.92 14.03
C SER A 541 14.72 17.73 12.73
N ASN A 542 14.22 18.26 11.61
CA ASN A 542 14.91 18.24 10.32
C ASN A 542 14.59 19.51 9.49
N PRO A 543 15.15 20.67 9.86
CA PRO A 543 14.83 21.95 9.22
C PRO A 543 15.10 21.96 7.71
N ALA A 544 16.13 21.25 7.25
CA ALA A 544 16.48 21.16 5.84
C ALA A 544 15.41 20.41 5.01
N LEU A 545 14.84 19.34 5.57
CA LEU A 545 13.69 18.65 4.97
C LEU A 545 12.46 19.56 4.94
N TYR A 546 12.16 20.22 6.05
CA TYR A 546 11.03 21.14 6.15
C TYR A 546 11.11 22.26 5.10
N GLU A 547 12.26 22.93 4.99
CA GLU A 547 12.49 23.99 4.00
C GLU A 547 12.27 23.52 2.56
N THR A 548 12.55 22.24 2.27
CA THR A 548 12.32 21.64 0.94
C THR A 548 10.84 21.54 0.59
N ILE A 549 9.98 21.25 1.57
CA ILE A 549 8.57 20.93 1.33
C ILE A 549 7.60 22.03 1.79
N ARG A 550 8.05 23.02 2.58
CA ARG A 550 7.19 23.96 3.33
C ARG A 550 6.12 24.65 2.51
N GLU A 551 6.44 25.05 1.28
CA GLU A 551 5.50 25.79 0.41
C GLU A 551 4.36 24.90 -0.09
N GLN A 552 4.56 23.58 -0.07
CA GLN A 552 3.71 22.56 -0.65
C GLN A 552 2.91 21.78 0.41
N ILE A 553 3.02 22.22 1.68
CA ILE A 553 2.30 21.61 2.80
C ILE A 553 0.78 21.86 2.67
N VAL A 554 0.02 20.79 2.82
CA VAL A 554 -1.43 20.80 2.97
C VAL A 554 -1.76 20.11 4.28
N ASP A 555 -2.36 20.85 5.21
CA ASP A 555 -2.84 20.26 6.46
C ASP A 555 -4.00 19.32 6.19
N PHE A 556 -3.89 18.09 6.67
CA PHE A 556 -5.03 17.18 6.77
C PHE A 556 -6.09 17.80 7.71
N PRO A 557 -7.40 17.62 7.44
CA PRO A 557 -8.45 18.11 8.32
C PRO A 557 -8.30 17.53 9.73
N SER A 558 -8.06 18.40 10.70
CA SER A 558 -7.83 17.97 12.07
C SER A 558 -9.14 17.50 12.71
N TYR A 559 -9.14 16.27 13.21
CA TYR A 559 -10.25 15.74 14.01
C TYR A 559 -10.31 16.37 15.41
N PHE A 560 -9.24 17.02 15.89
CA PHE A 560 -9.29 17.84 17.10
C PHE A 560 -10.03 19.18 16.90
N LYS A 561 -10.10 19.68 15.65
CA LYS A 561 -10.69 21.00 15.33
C LYS A 561 -12.07 20.92 14.73
N SER A 562 -12.42 19.78 14.13
CA SER A 562 -13.70 19.58 13.46
C SER A 562 -14.40 18.38 14.07
N GLU A 563 -15.44 18.65 14.85
CA GLU A 563 -16.36 17.64 15.37
C GLU A 563 -16.92 16.78 14.23
N LEU A 564 -17.27 17.40 13.09
CA LEU A 564 -17.69 16.66 11.90
C LEU A 564 -16.63 15.68 11.39
N THR A 565 -15.37 16.11 11.23
CA THR A 565 -14.29 15.21 10.79
C THR A 565 -14.04 14.10 11.81
N TYR A 566 -14.11 14.41 13.11
CA TYR A 566 -14.00 13.44 14.19
C TYR A 566 -15.12 12.39 14.14
N GLU A 567 -16.38 12.83 14.08
CA GLU A 567 -17.55 11.95 13.94
C GLU A 567 -17.43 11.05 12.70
N ARG A 568 -16.93 11.59 11.58
CA ARG A 568 -16.69 10.80 10.37
C ARG A 568 -15.59 9.78 10.57
N MET A 569 -14.47 10.13 11.19
CA MET A 569 -13.40 9.18 11.50
C MET A 569 -13.91 8.03 12.36
N ILE A 570 -14.59 8.35 13.46
CA ILE A 570 -15.15 7.34 14.38
C ILE A 570 -16.20 6.50 13.65
N SER A 571 -17.21 7.11 13.03
CA SER A 571 -18.30 6.39 12.36
C SER A 571 -17.78 5.45 11.26
N ASN A 572 -16.86 5.91 10.40
CA ASN A 572 -16.29 5.06 9.36
C ASN A 572 -15.41 3.96 9.95
N GLY A 573 -14.59 4.25 10.96
CA GLY A 573 -13.78 3.26 11.67
C GLY A 573 -14.64 2.17 12.31
N CYS A 574 -15.71 2.57 12.99
CA CYS A 574 -16.72 1.71 13.59
C CYS A 574 -17.35 0.79 12.55
N GLN A 575 -17.92 1.34 11.48
CA GLN A 575 -18.58 0.56 10.43
C GLN A 575 -17.63 -0.49 9.82
N ARG A 576 -16.35 -0.11 9.60
CA ARG A 576 -15.35 -1.04 9.07
C ARG A 576 -15.03 -2.18 10.04
N LEU A 577 -14.92 -1.87 11.34
CA LEU A 577 -14.65 -2.86 12.40
C LEU A 577 -15.84 -3.77 12.65
N GLU A 578 -17.05 -3.22 12.67
CA GLU A 578 -18.30 -3.98 12.85
C GLU A 578 -18.51 -4.96 11.70
N LYS A 579 -18.30 -4.51 10.47
CA LYS A 579 -18.31 -5.39 9.29
C LYS A 579 -17.24 -6.48 9.36
N PHE A 580 -16.05 -6.17 9.89
CA PHE A 580 -14.96 -7.15 9.99
C PHE A 580 -15.17 -8.17 11.11
N LEU A 581 -15.57 -7.71 12.30
CA LEU A 581 -15.75 -8.53 13.49
C LEU A 581 -17.13 -9.20 13.58
N ASP A 582 -18.06 -8.82 12.70
CA ASP A 582 -19.45 -9.30 12.67
C ASP A 582 -20.17 -9.13 14.03
N ARG A 583 -19.93 -7.98 14.67
CA ARG A 583 -20.53 -7.61 15.95
C ARG A 583 -20.51 -6.09 16.13
N PRO A 584 -21.43 -5.50 16.92
CA PRO A 584 -21.34 -4.10 17.32
C PRO A 584 -20.06 -3.83 18.09
N VAL A 585 -19.36 -2.76 17.72
CA VAL A 585 -18.08 -2.37 18.34
C VAL A 585 -18.25 -1.06 19.09
N CYS A 586 -18.97 -0.11 18.50
CA CYS A 586 -18.96 1.26 19.03
C CYS A 586 -20.01 1.53 20.11
N GLU A 587 -21.02 0.68 20.27
CA GLU A 587 -21.89 0.72 21.47
C GLU A 587 -21.14 0.37 22.77
N LYS A 588 -20.06 -0.41 22.67
CA LYS A 588 -19.20 -0.78 23.83
C LYS A 588 -18.09 0.23 24.09
N ILE A 589 -17.77 1.06 23.11
CA ILE A 589 -16.79 2.12 23.25
C ILE A 589 -17.59 3.31 23.74
N GLU A 590 -17.77 3.41 25.07
CA GLU A 590 -18.10 4.70 25.67
C GLU A 590 -17.07 5.68 25.11
N LEU A 591 -17.49 6.73 24.40
CA LEU A 591 -16.64 7.77 23.83
C LEU A 591 -16.52 8.91 24.87
N PRO A 592 -15.84 8.74 26.01
CA PRO A 592 -16.10 9.54 27.19
C PRO A 592 -15.05 10.65 27.23
N ARG A 593 -15.38 11.86 26.77
CA ARG A 593 -14.56 13.08 26.99
C ARG A 593 -13.10 13.07 26.46
N GLU A 594 -12.59 11.95 25.95
CA GLU A 594 -11.26 11.79 25.36
C GLU A 594 -11.37 11.69 23.83
N ILE A 595 -10.48 12.36 23.12
CA ILE A 595 -10.42 12.35 21.65
C ILE A 595 -9.70 11.08 21.22
N PHE A 596 -10.42 10.17 20.57
CA PHE A 596 -9.88 8.90 20.08
C PHE A 596 -9.25 9.08 18.70
N THR A 597 -8.05 8.52 18.51
CA THR A 597 -7.45 8.33 17.18
C THR A 597 -8.03 7.04 16.56
N LEU A 598 -7.95 6.87 15.24
CA LEU A 598 -8.37 5.62 14.59
C LEU A 598 -7.50 4.44 15.05
N ASP A 599 -6.21 4.66 15.31
CA ASP A 599 -5.35 3.64 15.91
C ASP A 599 -5.81 3.27 17.32
N THR A 600 -6.24 4.26 18.13
CA THR A 600 -6.84 3.98 19.45
C THR A 600 -8.14 3.18 19.32
N LEU A 601 -8.97 3.49 18.33
CA LEU A 601 -10.20 2.74 18.05
C LEU A 601 -9.88 1.27 17.72
N TYR A 602 -8.90 1.03 16.87
CA TYR A 602 -8.43 -0.33 16.55
C TYR A 602 -7.84 -1.04 17.77
N ALA A 603 -7.04 -0.34 18.58
CA ALA A 603 -6.50 -0.87 19.83
C ALA A 603 -7.64 -1.35 20.75
N MET A 604 -8.67 -0.54 20.97
CA MET A 604 -9.78 -0.92 21.86
C MET A 604 -10.59 -2.08 21.29
N ALA A 605 -11.01 -1.98 20.03
CA ALA A 605 -11.89 -2.95 19.39
C ALA A 605 -11.27 -4.34 19.24
N LEU A 606 -9.98 -4.37 18.86
CA LEU A 606 -9.26 -5.61 18.59
C LEU A 606 -8.54 -6.14 19.82
N TYR A 607 -8.08 -5.31 20.76
CA TYR A 607 -7.22 -5.72 21.88
C TYR A 607 -7.90 -5.72 23.25
N GLY A 608 -9.09 -5.13 23.39
CA GLY A 608 -9.92 -5.24 24.60
C GLY A 608 -9.28 -4.56 25.82
N LYS A 609 -9.06 -3.24 25.74
CA LYS A 609 -8.72 -2.40 26.90
C LYS A 609 -9.88 -1.51 27.27
#